data_AF-A0AAV5TGK7-F1
#
_entry.id   AF-A0AAV5TGK7-F1
#
_cell.length_a   1.000
_cell.length_b   1.000
_cell.length_c   1.000
_cell.angle_alpha   90.00
_cell.angle_beta   90.00
_cell.angle_gamma   90.00
#
_symmetry.space_group_name_H-M   'P 1'
#
loop_
_entity.id
_entity.type
_entity.pdbx_description
1 polymer ?
#
loop_
_entity_poly.entity_id
_entity_poly.type
_entity_poly.pdbx_seq_one_letter_code
_entity_poly.pdbx_strand_id
1 'polypeptide(L)'
;IHKVYRDWAERKYGGKVLLVQDNAQCHVSDSTRSYLEKENIEILDWCSESPDLNPVEMVWALLKQWLQTNNNKGTTLQELEDKIREWWSTKMNKALCRNLILRMQSQMKKVVEAQGAPVYD
;
A
#
# COMPACT_ATOMS: atom_id res chain seq x y z
N ILE A 1 12.76 -5.15 4.28
CA ILE A 1 11.51 -5.62 3.63
C ILE A 1 11.52 -7.14 3.50
N HIS A 2 12.46 -7.68 2.73
CA HIS A 2 12.67 -9.09 2.40
C HIS A 2 12.43 -10.14 3.51
N LYS A 3 13.18 -10.11 4.63
CA LYS A 3 13.01 -11.13 5.69
C LYS A 3 11.64 -11.03 6.34
N VAL A 4 11.20 -9.81 6.63
CA VAL A 4 9.90 -9.56 7.26
C VAL A 4 8.75 -10.02 6.36
N TYR A 5 8.79 -9.65 5.07
CA TYR A 5 7.76 -10.04 4.10
C TYR A 5 7.75 -11.54 3.88
N ARG A 6 8.89 -12.18 3.62
CA ARG A 6 8.94 -13.62 3.34
C ARG A 6 8.61 -14.47 4.55
N ASP A 7 9.21 -14.17 5.71
CA ASP A 7 8.90 -14.91 6.93
C ASP A 7 7.42 -14.77 7.29
N TRP A 8 6.80 -13.62 6.98
CA TRP A 8 5.36 -13.44 7.14
C TRP A 8 4.56 -14.23 6.10
N ALA A 9 4.91 -14.13 4.82
CA ALA A 9 4.24 -14.80 3.70
C ALA A 9 4.26 -16.32 3.86
N GLU A 10 5.42 -16.87 4.22
CA GLU A 10 5.60 -18.30 4.47
C GLU A 10 4.74 -18.75 5.66
N ARG A 11 4.86 -18.06 6.80
CA ARG A 11 4.10 -18.44 8.01
C ARG A 11 2.60 -18.28 7.88
N LYS A 12 2.10 -17.37 7.04
CA LYS A 12 0.66 -17.07 6.93
C LYS A 12 -0.01 -17.77 5.76
N TYR A 13 0.69 -17.92 4.65
CA TYR A 13 0.11 -18.37 3.38
C TYR A 13 0.96 -19.45 2.69
N GLY A 14 2.02 -19.97 3.31
CA GLY A 14 2.90 -20.99 2.73
C GLY A 14 3.59 -20.52 1.44
N GLY A 15 3.98 -19.24 1.41
CA GLY A 15 4.64 -18.63 0.27
C GLY A 15 3.71 -18.25 -0.89
N LYS A 16 2.42 -18.61 -0.82
CA LYS A 16 1.44 -18.33 -1.88
C LYS A 16 0.86 -16.91 -1.78
N VAL A 17 1.71 -15.92 -2.02
CA VAL A 17 1.34 -14.51 -2.04
C VAL A 17 1.93 -13.82 -3.26
N LEU A 18 1.20 -12.82 -3.76
CA LEU A 18 1.70 -11.92 -4.80
C LEU A 18 1.97 -10.55 -4.17
N LEU A 19 3.11 -9.96 -4.50
CA LEU A 19 3.43 -8.58 -4.15
C LEU A 19 2.69 -7.64 -5.10
N VAL A 20 1.97 -6.66 -4.55
CA VAL A 20 1.42 -5.54 -5.31
C VAL A 20 2.32 -4.33 -5.08
N GLN A 21 2.80 -3.72 -6.16
CA GLN A 21 3.54 -2.46 -6.17
C GLN A 21 3.06 -1.60 -7.34
N ASP A 22 3.23 -0.29 -7.26
CA ASP A 22 2.97 0.63 -8.36
C ASP A 22 4.05 0.53 -9.44
N ASN A 23 3.70 0.94 -10.66
CA ASN A 23 4.60 0.85 -11.82
C ASN A 23 5.58 2.03 -11.92
N ALA A 24 5.95 2.66 -10.79
CA ALA A 24 6.96 3.70 -10.79
C ALA A 24 8.29 3.15 -11.34
N GLN A 25 9.04 3.96 -12.08
CA GLN A 25 10.24 3.52 -12.81
C GLN A 25 11.27 2.80 -11.92
N CYS A 26 11.42 3.22 -10.66
CA CYS A 26 12.32 2.55 -9.71
C CYS A 26 11.85 1.13 -9.35
N HIS A 27 10.54 0.89 -9.26
CA HIS A 27 9.94 -0.39 -8.92
C HIS A 27 9.92 -1.39 -10.09
N VAL A 28 9.92 -0.89 -11.33
CA VAL A 28 9.92 -1.72 -12.56
C VAL A 28 11.27 -1.78 -13.27
N SER A 29 12.31 -1.16 -12.71
CA SER A 29 13.67 -1.22 -13.26
C SER A 29 14.21 -2.64 -13.32
N ASP A 30 15.12 -2.91 -14.27
CA ASP A 30 15.72 -4.23 -14.45
C ASP A 30 16.43 -4.73 -13.18
N SER A 31 17.05 -3.82 -12.43
CA SER A 31 17.69 -4.14 -11.15
C SER A 31 16.67 -4.59 -10.10
N THR A 32 15.54 -3.90 -9.96
CA THR A 32 14.47 -4.28 -9.04
C THR A 32 13.81 -5.59 -9.46
N ARG A 33 13.52 -5.79 -10.75
CA ARG A 33 12.97 -7.05 -11.28
C ARG A 33 13.90 -8.22 -11.04
N SER A 34 15.17 -8.09 -11.42
CA SER A 34 16.20 -9.14 -11.21
C SER A 34 16.33 -9.50 -9.72
N TYR A 35 16.22 -8.49 -8.84
CA TYR A 35 16.23 -8.72 -7.40
C TYR A 35 15.00 -9.51 -6.94
N LEU A 36 13.79 -9.13 -7.36
CA LEU A 36 12.55 -9.81 -6.95
C LEU A 36 12.51 -11.25 -7.48
N GLU A 37 12.97 -11.49 -8.70
CA GLU A 37 13.12 -12.83 -9.28
C GLU A 37 14.11 -13.69 -8.49
N LYS A 38 15.30 -13.16 -8.21
CA LYS A 38 16.32 -13.86 -7.39
C LYS A 38 15.78 -14.25 -6.02
N GLU A 39 14.92 -13.40 -5.45
CA GLU A 39 14.34 -13.59 -4.14
C GLU A 39 13.04 -14.40 -4.14
N ASN A 40 12.64 -14.94 -5.31
CA ASN A 40 11.43 -15.72 -5.55
C ASN A 40 10.17 -15.01 -5.05
N ILE A 41 10.10 -13.70 -5.29
CA ILE A 41 8.94 -12.86 -4.96
C ILE A 41 8.15 -12.65 -6.26
N GLU A 42 6.97 -13.25 -6.33
CA GLU A 42 6.04 -13.03 -7.44
C GLU A 42 5.34 -11.68 -7.30
N ILE A 43 5.23 -10.95 -8.41
CA ILE A 43 4.58 -9.65 -8.48
C ILE A 43 3.25 -9.83 -9.24
N LEU A 44 2.18 -9.23 -8.72
CA LEU A 44 0.92 -9.14 -9.46
C LEU A 44 1.05 -8.06 -10.54
N ASP A 45 0.73 -8.41 -11.79
CA ASP A 45 0.63 -7.40 -12.86
C ASP A 45 -0.47 -6.40 -12.51
N TRP A 46 -0.10 -5.12 -12.43
CA TRP A 46 -0.91 -4.06 -11.88
C TRP A 46 -1.05 -2.92 -12.88
N CYS A 47 -2.24 -2.34 -12.98
CA CYS A 47 -2.46 -1.24 -13.91
C CYS A 47 -1.72 0.04 -13.47
N SER A 48 -1.06 0.70 -14.42
CA SER A 48 -0.38 1.97 -14.17
C SER A 48 -1.39 3.07 -13.81
N GLU A 49 -0.92 4.11 -13.11
CA GLU A 49 -1.70 5.34 -12.83
C GLU A 49 -3.06 5.08 -12.15
N SER A 50 -3.14 4.08 -11.27
CA SER A 50 -4.38 3.69 -10.60
C SER A 50 -4.28 3.86 -9.07
N PRO A 51 -4.15 5.11 -8.57
CA PRO A 51 -4.05 5.39 -7.13
C PRO A 51 -5.29 4.92 -6.38
N ASP A 52 -6.48 4.97 -6.99
CA ASP A 52 -7.75 4.51 -6.40
C ASP A 52 -7.77 3.01 -6.11
N LEU A 53 -6.89 2.26 -6.79
CA LEU A 53 -6.75 0.82 -6.59
C LEU A 53 -5.59 0.49 -5.65
N ASN A 54 -4.76 1.45 -5.24
CA ASN A 54 -3.61 1.19 -4.39
C ASN A 54 -3.93 1.45 -2.90
N PRO A 55 -4.07 0.41 -2.05
CA PRO A 55 -4.41 0.62 -0.64
C PRO A 55 -3.37 1.45 0.11
N VAL A 56 -2.10 1.47 -0.35
CA VAL A 56 -1.06 2.27 0.31
C VAL A 56 -1.32 3.77 0.14
N GLU A 57 -1.82 4.21 -1.01
CA GLU A 57 -2.18 5.61 -1.25
C GLU A 57 -3.32 6.05 -0.34
N MET A 58 -4.28 5.15 -0.10
CA MET A 58 -5.37 5.39 0.84
C MET A 58 -4.86 5.49 2.29
N VAL A 59 -3.90 4.63 2.68
CA VAL A 59 -3.22 4.73 3.99
C VAL A 59 -2.50 6.07 4.11
N TRP A 60 -1.77 6.51 3.08
CA TRP A 60 -1.10 7.80 3.06
C TRP A 60 -2.07 8.97 3.19
N ALA A 61 -3.22 8.92 2.51
CA ALA A 61 -4.25 9.94 2.62
C ALA A 61 -4.79 10.04 4.06
N LEU A 62 -5.11 8.91 4.69
CA LEU A 62 -5.59 8.87 6.08
C LEU A 62 -4.53 9.36 7.08
N LEU A 63 -3.27 9.00 6.87
CA LEU A 63 -2.16 9.49 7.69
C LEU A 63 -2.00 11.01 7.55
N LYS A 64 -1.97 11.54 6.32
CA LYS A 64 -1.87 12.98 6.07
C LYS A 64 -3.04 13.74 6.70
N GLN A 65 -4.26 13.25 6.55
CA GLN A 65 -5.45 13.85 7.17
C GLN A 65 -5.31 13.89 8.70
N TRP A 66 -4.83 12.81 9.31
CA TRP A 66 -4.62 12.78 10.76
C TRP A 66 -3.51 13.76 11.20
N LEU A 67 -2.38 13.82 10.49
CA LEU A 67 -1.29 14.77 10.77
C LEU A 67 -1.70 16.24 10.61
N GLN A 68 -2.64 16.53 9.71
CA GLN A 68 -3.15 17.89 9.49
C GLN A 68 -4.07 18.40 10.62
N THR A 69 -4.55 17.51 11.50
CA THR A 69 -5.32 17.92 12.69
C THR A 69 -4.42 18.72 13.65
N ASN A 70 -4.97 19.76 14.29
CA ASN A 70 -4.19 20.72 15.08
C ASN A 70 -3.33 20.07 16.19
N ASN A 71 -3.74 18.93 16.73
CA ASN A 71 -3.03 18.24 17.81
C ASN A 71 -1.88 17.31 17.35
N ASN A 72 -1.72 17.12 16.03
CA ASN A 72 -0.82 16.10 15.47
C ASN A 72 0.21 16.66 14.47
N LYS A 73 0.29 17.98 14.34
CA LYS A 73 1.32 18.62 13.51
C LYS A 73 2.67 18.53 14.21
N GLY A 74 3.59 17.77 13.62
CA GLY A 74 5.01 17.85 13.97
C GLY A 74 5.62 19.10 13.34
N THR A 75 6.37 19.87 14.14
CA THR A 75 7.11 21.06 13.70
C THR A 75 8.59 20.76 13.44
N THR A 76 9.08 19.64 13.96
CA THR A 76 10.42 19.10 13.69
C THR A 76 10.34 17.74 13.00
N LEU A 77 11.46 17.30 12.41
CA LEU A 77 11.56 15.95 11.83
C LEU A 77 11.28 14.86 12.87
N GLN A 78 11.83 15.02 14.08
CA GLN A 78 11.64 14.06 15.16
C GLN A 78 10.17 13.96 15.59
N GLU A 79 9.50 15.09 15.78
CA GLU A 79 8.07 15.11 16.11
C GLU A 79 7.22 14.48 15.02
N LEU A 80 7.56 14.73 13.74
CA LEU A 80 6.85 14.11 12.62
C LEU A 80 7.03 12.59 12.62
N GLU A 81 8.26 12.09 12.84
CA GLU A 81 8.51 10.65 12.96
C GLU A 81 7.72 10.03 14.11
N ASP A 82 7.72 10.66 15.28
CA ASP A 82 6.99 10.18 16.46
C ASP A 82 5.50 10.14 16.19
N LYS A 83 4.95 11.17 15.53
CA LYS A 83 3.54 11.23 15.13
C LYS A 83 3.17 10.16 14.10
N ILE A 84 4.03 9.88 13.14
CA ILE A 84 3.81 8.79 12.17
C ILE A 84 3.79 7.43 12.89
N ARG A 85 4.70 7.20 13.85
CA ARG A 85 4.72 5.98 14.67
C ARG A 85 3.49 5.86 15.57
N GLU A 86 3.03 6.96 16.15
CA GLU A 86 1.79 7.03 16.93
C GLU A 86 0.58 6.66 16.07
N TRP A 87 0.46 7.24 14.88
CA TRP A 87 -0.62 6.90 13.95
C TRP A 87 -0.59 5.43 13.57
N TRP A 88 0.59 4.90 13.24
CA TRP A 88 0.74 3.50 12.86
C TRP A 88 0.37 2.54 13.99
N SER A 89 0.68 2.88 15.24
CA SER A 89 0.35 2.02 16.38
C SER A 89 -1.11 2.14 16.85
N THR A 90 -1.76 3.30 16.63
CA THR A 90 -3.11 3.57 17.17
C THR A 90 -4.23 3.49 16.14
N LYS A 91 -3.96 3.80 14.86
CA LYS A 91 -4.98 3.88 13.80
C LYS A 91 -4.93 2.69 12.86
N MET A 92 -3.74 2.19 12.53
CA MET A 92 -3.62 0.99 11.69
C MET A 92 -4.00 -0.26 12.47
N ASN A 93 -5.14 -0.84 12.10
CA ASN A 93 -5.65 -2.06 12.69
C ASN A 93 -6.26 -2.97 11.61
N LYS A 94 -6.55 -4.23 11.98
CA LYS A 94 -7.07 -5.24 11.05
C LYS A 94 -8.38 -4.82 10.37
N ALA A 95 -9.26 -4.12 11.08
CA ALA A 95 -10.53 -3.66 10.54
C ALA A 95 -10.32 -2.57 9.49
N LEU A 96 -9.44 -1.60 9.76
CA LEU A 96 -9.06 -0.59 8.77
C LEU A 96 -8.45 -1.25 7.53
N CYS A 97 -7.46 -2.14 7.69
CA CYS A 97 -6.87 -2.86 6.56
C CYS A 97 -7.93 -3.60 5.73
N ARG A 98 -8.86 -4.30 6.39
CA ARG A 98 -9.96 -5.00 5.71
C ARG A 98 -10.84 -4.03 4.92
N ASN A 99 -11.21 -2.89 5.50
CA ASN A 99 -12.06 -1.91 4.83
C ASN A 99 -11.37 -1.27 3.61
N LEU A 100 -10.06 -1.01 3.70
CA LEU A 100 -9.28 -0.51 2.56
C LEU A 100 -9.26 -1.53 1.40
N ILE A 101 -9.06 -2.81 1.71
CA ILE A 101 -9.12 -3.88 0.70
C ILE A 101 -10.52 -4.01 0.09
N LEU A 102 -11.58 -3.93 0.90
CA LEU A 102 -12.95 -3.98 0.39
C LEU A 102 -13.28 -2.78 -0.51
N ARG A 103 -12.81 -1.57 -0.15
CA ARG A 103 -12.96 -0.38 -0.98
C ARG A 103 -12.21 -0.53 -2.29
N MET A 104 -10.96 -0.99 -2.27
CA MET A 104 -10.20 -1.31 -3.49
C MET A 104 -10.99 -2.26 -4.40
N GLN A 105 -11.50 -3.37 -3.86
CA GLN A 105 -12.32 -4.33 -4.62
C GLN A 105 -13.60 -3.72 -5.20
N SER A 106 -14.23 -2.79 -4.47
CA SER A 106 -15.37 -2.03 -4.98
C SER A 106 -14.98 -1.10 -6.13
N GLN A 107 -13.86 -0.39 -6.01
CA GLN A 107 -13.36 0.49 -7.06
C GLN A 107 -12.97 -0.29 -8.31
N MET A 108 -12.36 -1.47 -8.18
CA MET A 108 -12.05 -2.33 -9.32
C MET A 108 -13.29 -2.66 -10.15
N LYS A 109 -14.44 -2.93 -9.53
CA LYS A 109 -15.69 -3.17 -10.25
C LYS A 109 -16.14 -1.94 -11.05
N LYS A 110 -16.10 -0.76 -10.43
CA LYS A 110 -16.43 0.49 -11.11
C LYS A 110 -15.49 0.73 -12.30
N VAL A 111 -14.19 0.48 -12.15
CA VAL A 111 -13.20 0.66 -13.25
C VAL A 111 -13.53 -0.26 -14.42
N VAL A 112 -13.92 -1.50 -14.15
CA VAL A 112 -14.36 -2.44 -15.19
C VAL A 112 -15.63 -1.94 -15.89
N GLU A 113 -16.63 -1.48 -15.14
CA GLU A 113 -17.86 -0.90 -15.69
C GLU A 113 -17.59 0.37 -16.52
N ALA A 114 -16.61 1.16 -16.10
CA ALA A 114 -16.14 2.36 -16.78
C ALA A 114 -15.12 2.07 -17.90
N GLN A 115 -14.88 0.80 -18.24
CA GLN A 115 -13.96 0.37 -19.30
C GLN A 115 -12.53 0.93 -19.14
N GLY A 116 -12.05 1.00 -17.90
CA GLY A 116 -10.72 1.51 -17.57
C GLY A 116 -10.64 3.02 -17.38
N ALA A 117 -11.76 3.76 -17.50
CA ALA A 117 -11.78 5.19 -17.19
C ALA A 117 -11.68 5.45 -15.67
N PRO A 118 -11.24 6.66 -15.26
CA PRO A 118 -11.19 7.04 -13.85
C PRO A 118 -12.55 6.93 -13.17
N VAL A 119 -12.54 6.49 -11.91
CA VAL A 119 -13.76 6.33 -11.11
C VAL A 119 -13.65 7.13 -9.84
N TYR A 120 -14.68 7.90 -9.55
CA TYR A 120 -14.76 8.74 -8.36
C TYR A 120 -15.66 8.08 -7.31
N ASP A 121 -15.45 8.47 -6.06
CA ASP A 121 -16.35 8.14 -4.95
C ASP A 121 -17.52 9.12 -4.84
#